data_AF-A0A2N0D6Z1-F1
#
_entry.id   AF-A0A2N0D6Z1-F1
#
_cell.length_a   1.000
_cell.length_b   1.000
_cell.length_c   1.000
_cell.angle_alpha   90.00
_cell.angle_beta   90.00
_cell.angle_gamma   90.00
#
_symmetry.space_group_name_H-M   'P 1'
#
loop_
_entity.id
_entity.type
_entity.pdbx_description
1 polymer ?
#
loop_
_entity_poly.entity_id
_entity_poly.type
_entity_poly.pdbx_seq_one_letter_code
_entity_poly.pdbx_strand_id
1 'polypeptide(L)'
;MTGAVDELWHTFVIFTRDYAAFCDAVAGRFLHHVPEVEGEMSASTFDHYLAFLADYEAVFNEPAPSAYWPRPTGNDTDVAACTGCSGCNSCTGHSCTVN
;
A
#
# COMPACT_ATOMS: atom_id res chain seq x y z
N MET A 1 -1.52 2.82 0.03
CA MET A 1 -0.69 2.02 0.96
C MET A 1 -0.75 0.58 0.45
N THR A 2 -0.12 -0.39 1.09
CA THR A 2 -0.23 -1.82 0.71
C THR A 2 -0.16 -2.72 1.94
N GLY A 3 -0.58 -3.98 1.79
CA GLY A 3 -0.56 -5.00 2.85
C GLY A 3 -1.76 -4.95 3.79
N ALA A 4 -1.68 -5.72 4.89
CA ALA A 4 -2.80 -5.91 5.82
C ALA A 4 -3.30 -4.60 6.48
N VAL A 5 -2.41 -3.62 6.66
CA VAL A 5 -2.80 -2.31 7.22
C VAL A 5 -3.61 -1.51 6.20
N ASP A 6 -3.29 -1.61 4.90
CA ASP A 6 -4.06 -0.94 3.85
C ASP A 6 -5.46 -1.55 3.71
N GLU A 7 -5.60 -2.88 3.79
CA GLU A 7 -6.90 -3.57 3.81
C GLU A 7 -7.76 -3.16 5.01
N LEU A 8 -7.15 -3.10 6.20
CA LEU A 8 -7.80 -2.61 7.41
C LEU A 8 -8.23 -1.15 7.23
N TRP A 9 -7.36 -0.31 6.66
CA TRP A 9 -7.62 1.11 6.47
C TRP A 9 -8.82 1.35 5.56
N HIS A 10 -8.91 0.64 4.44
CA HIS A 10 -10.06 0.68 3.53
C HIS A 10 -11.37 0.34 4.25
N THR A 11 -11.33 -0.65 5.14
CA THR A 11 -12.49 -1.03 5.95
C THR A 11 -12.77 0.02 7.03
N PHE A 12 -11.75 0.62 7.63
CA PHE A 12 -11.93 1.59 8.71
C PHE A 12 -12.56 2.90 8.22
N VAL A 13 -12.19 3.38 7.03
CA VAL A 13 -12.70 4.65 6.46
C VAL A 13 -14.23 4.68 6.35
N ILE A 14 -14.89 3.53 6.14
CA ILE A 14 -16.36 3.48 6.02
C ILE A 14 -17.10 3.56 7.36
N PHE A 15 -16.41 3.33 8.49
CA PHE A 15 -16.96 3.60 9.83
C PHE A 15 -16.79 5.09 10.16
N THR A 16 -17.48 5.93 9.40
CA THR A 16 -17.20 7.38 9.27
C THR A 16 -17.18 8.16 10.59
N ARG A 17 -17.99 7.77 11.59
CA ARG A 17 -17.99 8.40 12.92
C ARG A 17 -16.70 8.11 13.68
N ASP A 18 -16.28 6.85 13.70
CA ASP A 18 -15.08 6.41 14.40
C ASP A 18 -13.84 6.91 13.64
N TYR A 19 -13.87 6.88 12.32
CA TYR A 19 -12.82 7.42 11.47
C TYR A 19 -12.61 8.93 11.68
N ALA A 20 -13.70 9.70 11.72
CA ALA A 20 -13.61 11.15 11.98
C ALA A 20 -13.04 11.46 13.37
N ALA A 21 -13.47 10.73 14.41
CA ALA A 21 -12.94 10.87 15.76
C ALA A 21 -11.45 10.51 15.85
N PHE A 22 -11.03 9.42 15.19
CA PHE A 22 -9.64 9.04 15.08
C PHE A 22 -8.78 10.11 14.39
N CYS A 23 -9.26 10.65 13.26
CA CYS A 23 -8.53 11.69 12.53
C CYS A 23 -8.30 12.95 13.37
N ASP A 24 -9.31 13.37 14.13
CA ASP A 24 -9.18 14.50 15.06
C ASP A 24 -8.18 14.20 16.18
N ALA A 25 -8.27 13.03 16.79
CA ALA A 25 -7.39 12.63 17.91
C ALA A 25 -5.91 12.50 17.50
N VAL A 26 -5.63 11.97 16.31
CA VAL A 26 -4.26 11.63 15.89
C VAL A 26 -3.62 12.72 15.04
N ALA A 27 -4.40 13.45 14.24
CA ALA A 27 -3.89 14.43 13.29
C ALA A 27 -4.47 15.84 13.46
N GLY A 28 -5.48 16.03 14.32
CA GLY A 28 -6.17 17.32 14.50
C GLY A 28 -6.95 17.79 13.26
N ARG A 29 -7.12 16.91 12.26
CA ARG A 29 -7.81 17.18 11.00
C ARG A 29 -8.23 15.89 10.33
N PHE A 30 -9.23 15.96 9.45
CA PHE A 30 -9.62 14.82 8.63
C PHE A 30 -8.49 14.38 7.70
N LEU A 31 -8.21 13.08 7.68
CA LEU A 31 -7.26 12.46 6.74
C LEU A 31 -8.04 11.95 5.54
N HIS A 32 -7.91 12.62 4.40
CA HIS A 32 -8.57 12.20 3.17
C HIS A 32 -7.80 11.03 2.55
N HIS A 33 -8.49 9.89 2.39
CA HIS A 33 -7.98 8.76 1.63
C HIS A 33 -8.33 8.93 0.16
N VAL A 34 -7.34 8.75 -0.72
CA VAL A 34 -7.53 8.68 -2.17
C VAL A 34 -7.12 7.28 -2.59
N PRO A 35 -8.08 6.43 -2.99
CA PRO A 35 -7.75 5.11 -3.51
C PRO A 35 -6.87 5.21 -4.75
N GLU A 36 -5.88 4.34 -4.84
CA GLU A 36 -5.22 4.06 -6.12
C GLU A 36 -6.14 3.16 -6.95
N VAL A 37 -6.06 3.26 -8.27
CA VAL A 37 -6.82 2.36 -9.15
C VAL A 37 -6.24 0.95 -9.01
N GLU A 38 -7.11 -0.05 -8.90
CA GLU A 38 -6.69 -1.45 -8.73
C GLU A 38 -5.69 -1.87 -9.82
N GLY A 39 -4.56 -2.44 -9.40
CA GLY A 39 -3.50 -2.93 -10.29
C GLY A 39 -2.45 -1.91 -10.69
N GLU A 40 -2.58 -0.63 -10.33
CA GLU A 40 -1.61 0.41 -10.67
C GLU A 40 -1.08 1.10 -9.41
N MET A 41 0.17 0.80 -9.03
CA MET A 41 0.91 1.64 -8.09
C MET A 41 1.83 2.56 -8.89
N SER A 42 1.64 3.87 -8.77
CA SER A 42 2.56 4.81 -9.40
C SER A 42 3.98 4.64 -8.84
N ALA A 43 5.00 4.92 -9.67
CA ALA A 43 6.39 4.89 -9.20
C ALA A 43 6.61 5.81 -7.98
N SER A 44 5.94 6.98 -7.95
CA SER A 44 5.98 7.87 -6.79
C SER A 44 5.35 7.27 -5.54
N THR A 45 4.25 6.53 -5.67
CA THR A 45 3.59 5.87 -4.53
C THR A 45 4.49 4.76 -3.96
N PHE A 46 5.22 4.07 -4.83
CA PHE A 46 6.24 3.10 -4.44
C PHE A 46 7.40 3.75 -3.68
N ASP A 47 7.95 4.85 -4.22
CA ASP A 47 9.03 5.59 -3.57
C ASP A 47 8.61 6.12 -2.19
N HIS A 48 7.38 6.63 -2.05
CA HIS A 48 6.83 7.05 -0.76
C HIS A 48 6.70 5.87 0.23
N TYR A 49 6.35 4.68 -0.26
CA TYR A 49 6.26 3.50 0.59
C TYR A 49 7.64 3.05 1.10
N LEU A 50 8.66 3.10 0.25
CA LEU A 50 10.05 2.83 0.66
C LEU A 50 10.55 3.85 1.68
N ALA A 51 10.26 5.15 1.46
CA ALA A 51 10.58 6.20 2.42
C ALA A 51 9.89 5.95 3.77
N PHE A 52 8.61 5.56 3.77
CA PHE A 52 7.88 5.20 4.97
C PHE A 52 8.55 4.05 5.76
N LEU A 53 9.02 2.99 5.09
CA LEU A 53 9.70 1.88 5.77
C LEU A 53 11.00 2.34 6.46
N ALA A 54 11.75 3.23 5.82
CA ALA A 54 12.96 3.82 6.39
C ALA A 54 12.64 4.74 7.58
N ASP A 55 11.62 5.59 7.44
CA ASP A 55 11.16 6.49 8.50
C ASP A 55 10.64 5.71 9.71
N TYR A 56 9.91 4.62 9.50
CA TYR A 56 9.44 3.75 10.57
C TYR A 56 10.61 3.22 11.40
N GLU A 57 11.63 2.66 10.74
CA GLU A 57 12.80 2.13 11.42
C GLU A 57 13.59 3.21 12.17
N ALA A 58 13.72 4.41 11.59
CA ALA A 58 14.38 5.53 12.22
C ALA A 58 13.63 6.05 13.47
N VAL A 59 12.30 6.02 13.47
CA VAL A 59 11.46 6.52 14.58
C VAL A 59 11.35 5.50 15.70
N PHE A 60 11.12 4.23 15.36
CA PHE A 60 10.82 3.18 16.34
C PHE A 60 12.05 2.36 16.76
N ASN A 61 13.21 2.56 16.12
CA ASN A 61 14.43 1.75 16.28
C ASN A 61 14.21 0.26 16.04
N GLU A 62 13.19 -0.10 15.25
CA GLU A 62 12.89 -1.46 14.84
C GLU A 62 12.29 -1.47 13.44
N PRO A 63 12.57 -2.52 12.64
CA PRO A 63 12.01 -2.61 11.30
C PRO A 63 10.49 -2.79 11.36
N ALA A 64 9.78 -2.14 10.44
CA ALA A 64 8.35 -2.34 10.25
C ALA A 64 8.04 -3.85 10.06
N PRO A 65 7.14 -4.45 10.86
CA PRO A 65 6.85 -5.88 10.76
C PRO A 65 6.32 -6.24 9.38
N SER A 66 6.98 -7.16 8.68
CA SER A 66 6.65 -7.51 7.30
C SER A 66 5.28 -8.17 7.11
N ALA A 67 4.70 -8.70 8.20
CA ALA A 67 3.34 -9.23 8.21
C ALA A 67 2.27 -8.14 7.99
N TYR A 68 2.59 -6.90 8.35
CA TYR A 68 1.69 -5.74 8.24
C TYR A 68 2.12 -4.80 7.13
N TRP A 69 3.45 -4.66 6.96
CA TRP A 69 4.11 -3.78 6.02
C TRP A 69 5.01 -4.60 5.07
N PRO A 70 4.44 -5.19 4.01
CA PRO A 70 5.17 -6.13 3.16
C PRO A 70 6.36 -5.46 2.49
N ARG A 71 7.54 -6.09 2.57
CA ARG A 71 8.72 -5.60 1.86
C ARG A 71 8.55 -5.88 0.37
N PRO A 72 8.81 -4.90 -0.50
CA PRO A 72 8.93 -5.20 -1.92
C PRO A 72 10.13 -6.12 -2.09
N THR A 73 9.86 -7.38 -2.42
CA THR A 73 10.90 -8.40 -2.59
C THR A 73 11.68 -8.09 -3.86
N GLY A 74 12.86 -7.51 -3.69
CA GLY A 74 13.84 -7.42 -4.76
C GLY A 74 14.49 -8.77 -4.99
N ASN A 75 13.82 -9.67 -5.71
CA ASN A 75 14.50 -10.66 -6.54
C ASN A 75 13.53 -11.26 -7.56
N ASP A 76 13.54 -10.70 -8.77
CA ASP A 76 13.46 -11.39 -10.06
C ASP A 76 13.04 -10.36 -11.10
N THR A 77 14.03 -9.87 -11.85
CA THR A 77 13.87 -8.93 -12.97
C THR A 77 13.03 -9.48 -14.13
N ASP A 78 12.36 -10.62 -13.99
CA ASP A 78 11.51 -11.23 -15.02
C ASP A 78 10.12 -11.68 -14.55
N VAL A 79 9.70 -11.42 -13.30
CA VAL A 79 8.35 -11.82 -12.81
C VAL A 79 7.59 -10.71 -12.05
N ALA A 80 8.21 -9.56 -11.83
CA ALA A 80 7.65 -8.47 -11.01
C ALA A 80 6.55 -7.62 -11.68
N ALA A 81 6.16 -7.90 -12.92
CA ALA A 81 5.14 -7.12 -13.62
C ALA A 81 3.69 -7.58 -13.33
N CYS A 82 3.49 -8.73 -12.68
CA CYS A 82 2.16 -9.35 -12.59
C CYS A 82 1.77 -9.90 -11.22
N THR A 83 2.51 -9.60 -10.15
CA THR A 83 2.26 -10.18 -8.82
C THR A 83 1.14 -9.51 -8.02
N GLY A 84 0.40 -8.57 -8.62
CA GLY A 84 -0.71 -7.85 -7.97
C GLY A 84 -2.08 -7.99 -8.64
N CYS A 85 -2.19 -8.67 -9.78
CA CYS A 85 -3.43 -8.75 -10.54
C CYS A 85 -4.08 -10.13 -10.38
N SER A 86 -5.16 -10.20 -9.61
CA SER A 86 -6.01 -11.40 -9.54
C SER A 86 -6.82 -11.52 -10.84
N GLY A 87 -6.26 -12.12 -11.89
CA GLY A 87 -6.99 -12.39 -13.15
C GLY A 87 -6.22 -12.33 -14.47
N CYS A 88 -4.89 -12.17 -14.46
CA CYS A 88 -4.12 -12.10 -15.71
C CYS A 88 -3.94 -13.47 -16.38
N ASN A 89 -4.38 -13.60 -17.64
CA ASN A 89 -4.13 -14.78 -18.47
C ASN A 89 -2.80 -14.73 -19.23
N SER A 90 -2.22 -13.54 -19.45
CA SER A 90 -0.85 -13.40 -19.99
C SER A 90 -0.25 -12.04 -19.65
N CYS A 91 1.09 -11.98 -19.61
CA CYS A 91 1.87 -10.77 -19.32
C CYS A 91 2.91 -10.53 -20.42
N THR A 92 2.96 -9.30 -20.96
CA THR A 92 4.05 -8.85 -21.85
C THR A 92 4.60 -7.52 -21.35
N GLY A 93 5.78 -7.56 -20.72
CA GLY A 93 6.33 -6.39 -20.02
C GLY A 93 5.45 -5.96 -18.83
N HIS A 94 5.28 -4.65 -18.62
CA HIS A 94 4.48 -4.04 -17.55
C HIS A 94 2.96 -3.98 -17.83
N SER A 95 2.46 -4.76 -18.79
CA SER A 95 1.06 -4.71 -19.22
C SER A 95 0.38 -6.07 -19.01
N CYS A 96 -0.81 -6.04 -18.41
CA CYS A 96 -1.71 -7.19 -18.30
C CYS A 96 -2.96 -6.97 -19.15
N THR A 97 -3.34 -8.00 -19.93
CA THR A 97 -4.61 -8.07 -20.66
C THR A 97 -5.54 -9.08 -20.01
N VAL A 98 -6.75 -8.67 -19.67
CA VAL A 98 -7.87 -9.54 -19.28
C VAL A 98 -8.77 -9.76 -20.49
N ASN A 99 -9.14 -11.02 -20.76
CA ASN A 99 -10.12 -11.38 -21.79
C ASN A 99 -11.51 -11.49 -21.16
#